data_AF-A0AAU9Z9X5-F1
#
_entry.id   AF-A0AAU9Z9X5-F1
#
_cell.length_a   1.000
_cell.length_b   1.000
_cell.length_c   1.000
_cell.angle_alpha   90.00
_cell.angle_beta   90.00
_cell.angle_gamma   90.00
#
_symmetry.space_group_name_H-M   'P 1'
#
loop_
_entity.id
_entity.type
_entity.pdbx_description
1 polymer ?
#
loop_
_entity_poly.entity_id
_entity_poly.type
_entity_poly.pdbx_seq_one_letter_code
_entity_poly.pdbx_strand_id
1 'polypeptide(L)'
;MGPQFLGLSPLVKHLLIRTMFPSWITHSHFPFPSGSLSIVTLGKVLKVIVVMRSLFIDRTIVKGYNENVYTEDGKLDIWSKSNYQVFQKVTDHATTALLHYQLPQMPDVVVRSFMTWLRSYIKLFQAPCQRCGKFLQDGLPPTWRDFRTLEAFHDTCRQ
;
A
#
# COMPACT_ATOMS: atom_id res chain seq x y z
N MET A 1 -26.17 -2.89 -8.61
CA MET A 1 -25.77 -4.19 -9.15
C MET A 1 -24.28 -4.13 -9.49
N GLY A 2 -23.41 -4.52 -8.55
CA GLY A 2 -21.97 -4.62 -8.83
C GLY A 2 -21.68 -5.97 -9.50
N PRO A 3 -20.72 -6.08 -10.44
CA PRO A 3 -20.36 -7.37 -11.01
C PRO A 3 -19.88 -8.31 -9.91
N GLN A 4 -20.39 -9.54 -9.87
CA GLN A 4 -19.95 -10.54 -8.90
C GLN A 4 -18.53 -11.02 -9.24
N PHE A 5 -17.52 -10.40 -8.64
CA PHE A 5 -16.09 -10.71 -8.83
C PHE A 5 -15.65 -12.08 -8.26
N LEU A 6 -16.57 -12.81 -7.62
CA LEU A 6 -16.28 -14.06 -6.92
C LEU A 6 -15.99 -15.25 -7.86
N GLY A 7 -16.35 -15.17 -9.14
CA GLY A 7 -16.12 -16.24 -10.13
C GLY A 7 -14.93 -16.02 -11.09
N LEU A 8 -14.18 -14.93 -10.96
CA LEU A 8 -13.13 -14.60 -11.92
C LEU A 8 -11.84 -15.41 -11.68
N SER A 9 -11.21 -15.86 -12.76
CA SER A 9 -9.92 -16.56 -12.70
C SER A 9 -8.81 -15.66 -12.14
N PRO A 10 -7.73 -16.22 -11.56
CA PRO A 10 -6.60 -15.45 -11.05
C PRO A 10 -6.01 -14.45 -12.05
N LEU A 11 -5.99 -14.83 -13.34
CA LEU A 11 -5.51 -13.98 -14.44
C LEU A 11 -6.42 -12.77 -14.69
N VAL A 12 -7.74 -12.94 -14.58
CA VAL A 12 -8.69 -11.82 -14.75
C VAL A 12 -8.62 -10.88 -13.55
N LYS A 13 -8.46 -11.39 -12.33
CA LYS A 13 -8.23 -10.57 -11.13
C LYS A 13 -6.93 -9.77 -11.25
N HIS A 14 -5.86 -10.40 -11.72
CA HIS A 14 -4.58 -9.74 -12.02
C HIS A 14 -4.75 -8.63 -13.07
N LEU A 15 -5.46 -8.91 -14.17
CA LEU A 15 -5.74 -7.93 -15.20
C LEU A 15 -6.57 -6.75 -14.66
N LEU A 16 -7.52 -7.00 -13.74
CA LEU A 16 -8.28 -5.94 -13.07
C LEU A 16 -7.37 -5.07 -12.20
N ILE A 17 -6.49 -5.65 -11.39
CA ILE A 17 -5.53 -4.88 -10.58
C ILE A 17 -4.60 -4.05 -11.49
N ARG A 18 -4.12 -4.65 -12.57
CA ARG A 18 -3.23 -4.00 -13.54
C ARG A 18 -3.92 -2.90 -14.35
N THR A 19 -5.21 -3.07 -14.68
CA THR A 19 -6.03 -2.03 -15.35
C THR A 19 -6.48 -0.94 -14.39
N MET A 20 -6.66 -1.25 -13.11
CA MET A 20 -6.93 -0.24 -12.07
C MET A 20 -5.71 0.63 -11.80
N PHE A 21 -4.49 0.12 -12.01
CA PHE A 21 -3.23 0.84 -11.72
C PHE A 21 -2.15 0.67 -12.81
N PRO A 22 -2.37 1.19 -14.03
CA PRO A 22 -1.51 0.94 -15.20
C PRO A 22 -0.11 1.57 -15.12
N SER A 23 0.17 2.42 -14.12
CA SER A 23 1.47 3.08 -13.90
C SER A 23 2.38 2.35 -12.90
N TRP A 24 1.94 1.20 -12.37
CA TRP A 24 2.64 0.47 -11.31
C TRP A 24 3.19 -0.85 -11.85
N ILE A 25 4.46 -1.14 -11.55
CA ILE A 25 5.07 -2.43 -11.89
C ILE A 25 4.56 -3.44 -10.85
N THR A 26 3.61 -4.28 -11.26
CA THR A 26 3.09 -5.37 -10.45
C THR A 26 3.76 -6.68 -10.85
N HIS A 27 4.63 -7.21 -9.99
CA HIS A 27 5.03 -8.61 -10.05
C HIS A 27 4.05 -9.38 -9.17
N SER A 28 3.22 -10.23 -9.79
CA SER A 28 2.26 -11.05 -9.08
C SER A 28 2.72 -12.49 -8.97
N HIS A 29 2.84 -12.98 -7.74
CA HIS A 29 3.03 -14.40 -7.46
C HIS A 29 1.70 -14.98 -6.95
N PHE A 30 1.32 -16.16 -7.45
CA PHE A 30 0.12 -16.87 -7.04
C PHE A 30 0.52 -18.16 -6.30
N PRO A 31 1.06 -18.07 -5.08
CA PRO A 31 1.48 -19.26 -4.33
C PRO A 31 0.28 -20.13 -3.89
N PHE A 32 -0.95 -19.62 -3.98
CA PHE A 32 -2.17 -20.31 -3.57
C PHE A 32 -3.31 -20.11 -4.59
N PRO A 33 -4.28 -21.04 -4.71
CA PRO A 33 -5.37 -20.98 -5.69
C PRO A 33 -6.18 -19.68 -5.66
N SER A 34 -6.28 -19.06 -4.48
CA SER A 34 -7.11 -17.87 -4.20
C SER A 34 -6.29 -16.65 -3.75
N GLY A 35 -4.98 -16.79 -3.65
CA GLY A 35 -4.08 -15.78 -3.09
C GLY A 35 -3.19 -15.15 -4.15
N SER A 36 -2.93 -13.86 -4.02
CA SER A 36 -1.93 -13.19 -4.84
C SER A 36 -1.03 -12.31 -3.99
N LEU A 37 0.26 -12.37 -4.26
CA LEU A 37 1.26 -11.46 -3.73
C LEU A 37 1.57 -10.47 -4.83
N SER A 38 1.44 -9.18 -4.56
CA SER A 38 1.69 -8.13 -5.55
C SER A 38 2.72 -7.15 -5.01
N ILE A 39 3.80 -6.94 -5.75
CA ILE A 39 4.75 -5.86 -5.46
C ILE A 39 4.25 -4.60 -6.16
N VAL A 40 4.16 -3.48 -5.47
CA VAL A 40 3.81 -2.17 -6.03
C VAL A 40 4.99 -1.24 -5.80
N THR A 41 5.54 -0.67 -6.86
CA THR A 41 6.63 0.31 -6.76
C THR A 41 6.08 1.71 -7.00
N LEU A 42 6.35 2.64 -6.07
CA LEU A 42 5.89 4.02 -6.14
C LEU A 42 7.07 4.97 -6.36
N GLY A 43 7.34 5.27 -7.63
CA GLY A 43 8.50 6.08 -8.03
C GLY A 43 9.82 5.51 -7.51
N LYS A 44 10.74 6.39 -7.09
CA LYS A 44 11.98 6.02 -6.37
C LYS A 44 11.84 6.19 -4.86
N VAL A 45 10.61 6.08 -4.33
CA VAL A 45 10.31 6.33 -2.91
C VAL A 45 10.23 5.01 -2.14
N LEU A 46 9.33 4.12 -2.56
CA LEU A 46 9.01 2.90 -1.81
C LEU A 46 8.56 1.75 -2.71
N LYS A 47 8.69 0.53 -2.16
CA LYS A 47 8.10 -0.71 -2.65
C LYS A 47 7.10 -1.21 -1.61
N VAL A 48 5.97 -1.73 -2.06
CA VAL A 48 4.91 -2.25 -1.20
C VAL A 48 4.62 -3.68 -1.60
N ILE A 49 4.65 -4.58 -0.64
CA ILE A 49 4.19 -5.94 -0.81
C ILE A 49 2.75 -5.97 -0.33
N VAL A 50 1.82 -6.31 -1.24
CA VAL A 50 0.40 -6.45 -0.97
C VAL A 50 0.04 -7.92 -1.05
N VAL A 51 -0.35 -8.49 0.09
CA VAL A 51 -0.87 -9.85 0.19
C VAL A 51 -2.38 -9.78 0.06
N MET A 52 -2.92 -10.41 -0.99
CA MET A 52 -4.36 -10.45 -1.23
C MET A 52 -4.89 -11.88 -1.20
N ARG A 53 -6.13 -12.00 -0.70
CA ARG A 53 -6.95 -13.21 -0.78
C ARG A 53 -8.23 -12.84 -1.52
N SER A 54 -8.35 -13.26 -2.78
CA SER A 54 -9.33 -12.71 -3.72
C SER A 54 -9.19 -11.18 -3.86
N LEU A 55 -10.20 -10.38 -3.51
CA LEU A 55 -10.15 -8.91 -3.49
C LEU A 55 -9.89 -8.31 -2.10
N PHE A 56 -9.66 -9.14 -1.09
CA PHE A 56 -9.33 -8.67 0.24
C PHE A 56 -7.84 -8.48 0.38
N ILE A 57 -7.42 -7.31 0.84
CA ILE A 57 -6.03 -7.05 1.22
C ILE A 57 -5.84 -7.53 2.65
N ASP A 58 -5.04 -8.57 2.81
CA ASP A 58 -4.80 -9.25 4.10
C ASP A 58 -3.64 -8.59 4.85
N ARG A 59 -2.58 -8.25 4.11
CA ARG A 59 -1.37 -7.63 4.67
C ARG A 59 -0.74 -6.69 3.67
N THR A 60 -0.17 -5.61 4.19
CA THR A 60 0.72 -4.73 3.44
C THR A 60 2.04 -4.57 4.18
N ILE A 61 3.15 -4.57 3.45
CA ILE A 61 4.49 -4.29 3.99
C ILE A 61 5.12 -3.24 3.10
N VAL A 62 5.56 -2.14 3.70
CA VAL A 62 6.21 -1.06 2.98
C VAL A 62 7.70 -1.08 3.27
N LYS A 63 8.49 -1.08 2.20
CA LYS A 63 9.95 -0.95 2.24
C LYS A 63 10.40 0.21 1.38
N GLY A 64 11.56 0.77 1.67
CA GLY A 64 12.22 1.79 0.86
C GLY A 64 12.56 1.26 -0.54
N TYR A 65 12.67 2.18 -1.49
CA TYR A 65 12.96 1.81 -2.88
C TYR A 65 14.26 1.00 -3.04
N ASN A 66 15.27 1.29 -2.21
CA ASN A 66 16.57 0.60 -2.24
C ASN A 66 16.59 -0.70 -1.41
N GLU A 67 15.54 -1.01 -0.67
CA GLU A 67 15.50 -2.24 0.12
C GLU A 67 15.20 -3.45 -0.77
N ASN A 68 15.77 -4.59 -0.38
CA ASN A 68 15.43 -5.87 -0.98
C ASN A 68 14.07 -6.34 -0.44
N VAL A 69 13.22 -6.80 -1.36
CA VAL A 69 11.89 -7.36 -1.06
C VAL A 69 11.88 -8.89 -1.18
N TYR A 70 13.02 -9.48 -1.53
CA TYR A 70 13.22 -10.92 -1.61
C TYR A 70 14.18 -11.36 -0.49
N THR A 71 13.95 -12.56 0.03
CA THR A 71 14.88 -13.27 0.92
C THR A 71 16.09 -13.79 0.13
N GLU A 72 17.11 -14.26 0.84
CA GLU A 72 18.31 -14.87 0.24
C GLU A 72 17.95 -16.06 -0.68
N ASP A 73 16.93 -16.83 -0.31
CA ASP A 73 16.39 -17.93 -1.11
C ASP A 73 15.56 -17.49 -2.34
N GLY A 74 15.51 -16.19 -2.65
CA GLY A 74 14.76 -15.63 -3.78
C GLY A 74 13.23 -15.59 -3.60
N LYS A 75 12.72 -15.91 -2.40
CA LYS A 75 11.28 -15.82 -2.09
C LYS A 75 10.90 -14.39 -1.71
N LEU A 76 9.66 -13.99 -1.94
CA LEU A 76 9.19 -12.69 -1.49
C LEU A 76 9.18 -12.62 0.04
N ASP A 77 9.84 -11.62 0.61
CA ASP A 77 9.90 -11.40 2.05
C ASP A 77 8.62 -10.72 2.56
N ILE A 78 7.64 -11.56 2.89
CA ILE A 78 6.34 -11.14 3.43
C ILE A 78 6.32 -11.03 4.96
N TRP A 79 7.47 -11.07 5.62
CA TRP A 79 7.56 -11.18 7.08
C TRP A 79 8.37 -10.06 7.70
N SER A 80 9.52 -9.72 7.13
CA SER A 80 10.41 -8.74 7.74
C SER A 80 9.94 -7.32 7.48
N LYS A 81 10.08 -6.49 8.52
CA LYS A 81 9.83 -5.06 8.43
C LYS A 81 10.89 -4.37 7.55
N SER A 82 10.62 -3.12 7.19
CA SER A 82 11.63 -2.21 6.64
C SER A 82 12.76 -1.95 7.65
N ASN A 83 13.98 -1.76 7.15
CA ASN A 83 15.13 -1.30 7.94
C ASN A 83 15.02 0.19 8.30
N TYR A 84 14.22 0.98 7.58
CA TYR A 84 13.99 2.39 7.87
C TYR A 84 12.69 2.60 8.66
N GLN A 85 12.79 3.32 9.76
CA GLN A 85 11.67 3.64 10.65
C GLN A 85 10.51 4.34 9.93
N VAL A 86 10.81 5.21 8.95
CA VAL A 86 9.79 5.90 8.16
C VAL A 86 8.83 4.92 7.48
N PHE A 87 9.33 3.86 6.84
CA PHE A 87 8.47 2.89 6.14
C PHE A 87 7.84 1.87 7.08
N GLN A 88 8.41 1.64 8.26
CA GLN A 88 7.71 0.91 9.33
C GLN A 88 6.44 1.67 9.73
N LYS A 89 6.52 3.00 9.94
CA LYS A 89 5.33 3.82 10.20
C LYS A 89 4.32 3.80 9.05
N VAL A 90 4.78 3.88 7.80
CA VAL A 90 3.87 3.78 6.65
C VAL A 90 3.16 2.42 6.60
N THR A 91 3.82 1.34 7.03
CA THR A 91 3.20 0.01 7.16
C THR A 91 2.10 -0.01 8.24
N ASP A 92 2.34 0.62 9.39
CA ASP A 92 1.34 0.74 10.46
C ASP A 92 0.14 1.60 10.00
N HIS A 93 0.40 2.70 9.29
CA HIS A 93 -0.64 3.55 8.71
C HIS A 93 -1.44 2.82 7.63
N ALA A 94 -0.79 1.99 6.81
CA ALA A 94 -1.45 1.17 5.80
C ALA A 94 -2.40 0.15 6.44
N THR A 95 -2.00 -0.46 7.56
CA THR A 95 -2.88 -1.34 8.36
C THR A 95 -4.10 -0.57 8.86
N THR A 96 -3.91 0.65 9.36
CA THR A 96 -5.01 1.51 9.81
C THR A 96 -5.93 1.92 8.64
N ALA A 97 -5.35 2.25 7.48
CA ALA A 97 -6.09 2.61 6.28
C ALA A 97 -6.96 1.44 5.77
N LEU A 98 -6.44 0.22 5.80
CA LEU A 98 -7.20 -0.98 5.43
C LEU A 98 -8.41 -1.18 6.33
N LEU A 99 -8.26 -0.99 7.64
CA LEU A 99 -9.39 -1.06 8.58
C LEU A 99 -10.40 0.07 8.32
N HIS A 100 -9.93 1.28 8.03
CA HIS A 100 -10.80 2.42 7.75
C HIS A 100 -11.64 2.22 6.48
N TYR A 101 -11.02 1.74 5.40
CA TYR A 101 -11.72 1.54 4.13
C TYR A 101 -12.57 0.27 4.09
N GLN A 102 -12.51 -0.59 5.10
CA GLN A 102 -13.14 -1.91 5.07
C GLN A 102 -14.65 -1.80 4.86
N LEU A 103 -15.10 -2.25 3.69
CA LEU A 103 -16.50 -2.33 3.30
C LEU A 103 -16.77 -3.74 2.74
N PRO A 104 -17.23 -4.70 3.57
CA PRO A 104 -17.34 -6.11 3.18
C PRO A 104 -18.16 -6.38 1.92
N GLN A 105 -19.15 -5.51 1.65
CA GLN A 105 -20.05 -5.62 0.51
C GLN A 105 -19.50 -5.01 -0.79
N MET A 106 -18.41 -4.24 -0.73
CA MET A 106 -17.86 -3.49 -1.86
C MET A 106 -16.32 -3.58 -1.92
N PRO A 107 -15.74 -4.78 -2.07
CA PRO A 107 -14.29 -5.01 -1.98
C PRO A 107 -13.50 -4.28 -3.07
N ASP A 108 -14.09 -4.02 -4.24
CA ASP A 108 -13.47 -3.25 -5.32
C ASP A 108 -13.26 -1.78 -4.92
N VAL A 109 -14.23 -1.19 -4.21
CA VAL A 109 -14.12 0.17 -3.67
C VAL A 109 -13.03 0.23 -2.62
N VAL A 110 -12.93 -0.78 -1.74
CA VAL A 110 -11.86 -0.88 -0.72
C VAL A 110 -10.49 -0.84 -1.37
N VAL A 111 -10.25 -1.68 -2.39
CA VAL A 111 -8.97 -1.72 -3.10
C VAL A 111 -8.67 -0.39 -3.78
N ARG A 112 -9.65 0.24 -4.45
CA ARG A 112 -9.45 1.56 -5.10
C ARG A 112 -9.09 2.64 -4.10
N SER A 113 -9.82 2.74 -3.00
CA SER A 113 -9.58 3.74 -1.95
C SER A 113 -8.21 3.53 -1.31
N PHE A 114 -7.87 2.28 -0.95
CA PHE A 114 -6.58 1.96 -0.36
C PHE A 114 -5.40 2.30 -1.29
N MET A 115 -5.49 1.93 -2.57
CA MET A 115 -4.42 2.22 -3.52
C MET A 115 -4.32 3.72 -3.84
N THR A 116 -5.45 4.44 -3.87
CA THR A 116 -5.44 5.90 -4.02
C THR A 116 -4.73 6.56 -2.83
N TRP A 117 -5.04 6.11 -1.61
CA TRP A 117 -4.35 6.53 -0.40
C TRP A 117 -2.86 6.21 -0.44
N LEU A 118 -2.49 4.99 -0.86
CA LEU A 118 -1.10 4.56 -0.99
C LEU A 118 -0.32 5.42 -1.99
N ARG A 119 -0.96 5.80 -3.11
CA ARG A 119 -0.36 6.67 -4.14
C ARG A 119 0.08 8.03 -3.60
N SER A 120 -0.58 8.54 -2.56
CA SER A 120 -0.23 9.82 -1.95
C SER A 120 1.21 9.85 -1.36
N TYR A 121 1.80 8.68 -1.09
CA TYR A 121 3.18 8.57 -0.61
C TYR A 121 4.23 8.82 -1.70
N ILE A 122 3.86 9.02 -2.96
CA ILE A 122 4.83 9.41 -4.00
C ILE A 122 5.53 10.74 -3.67
N LYS A 123 4.88 11.59 -2.86
CA LYS A 123 5.42 12.85 -2.34
C LYS A 123 5.87 12.75 -0.87
N LEU A 124 6.16 11.56 -0.34
CA LEU A 124 6.49 11.36 1.09
C LEU A 124 7.58 12.30 1.61
N PHE A 125 8.64 12.51 0.83
CA PHE A 125 9.75 13.40 1.18
C PHE A 125 9.66 14.79 0.52
N GLN A 126 8.56 15.08 -0.18
CA GLN A 126 8.38 16.30 -0.99
C GLN A 126 7.18 17.13 -0.56
N ALA A 127 6.29 16.60 0.28
CA ALA A 127 5.15 17.32 0.81
C ALA A 127 5.43 17.75 2.26
N PRO A 128 5.29 19.05 2.61
CA PRO A 128 5.33 19.47 4.00
C PRO A 128 4.08 19.00 4.74
N CYS A 129 4.17 18.94 6.07
CA CYS A 129 3.02 18.72 6.93
C CYS A 129 2.02 19.87 6.78
N GLN A 130 0.75 19.57 6.48
CA GLN A 130 -0.28 20.60 6.28
C GLN A 130 -0.54 21.46 7.52
N ARG A 131 -0.33 20.89 8.72
CA ARG A 131 -0.51 21.65 9.97
C ARG A 131 0.62 22.59 10.31
N CYS A 132 1.86 22.08 10.40
CA CYS A 132 2.99 22.85 10.91
C CYS A 132 3.90 23.43 9.82
N GLY A 133 3.64 23.11 8.54
CA GLY A 133 4.42 23.57 7.40
C GLY A 133 5.82 22.95 7.26
N LYS A 134 6.26 22.14 8.22
CA LYS A 134 7.61 21.53 8.23
C LYS A 134 7.65 20.23 7.43
N PHE A 135 8.80 19.95 6.83
CA PHE A 135 9.07 18.68 6.15
C PHE A 135 9.47 17.57 7.09
N LEU A 136 10.04 17.88 8.25
CA LEU A 136 10.53 16.91 9.22
C LEU A 136 10.11 17.29 10.64
N GLN A 137 9.83 16.28 11.45
CA GLN A 137 9.68 16.33 12.89
C GLN A 137 10.37 15.09 13.47
N ASP A 138 11.32 15.28 14.39
CA ASP A 138 12.11 14.21 15.00
C ASP A 138 12.79 13.28 13.96
N GLY A 139 13.30 13.88 12.88
CA GLY A 139 13.95 13.17 11.78
C GLY A 139 13.01 12.41 10.85
N LEU A 140 11.69 12.49 11.05
CA LEU A 140 10.70 11.79 10.24
C LEU A 140 9.88 12.78 9.39
N PRO A 141 9.57 12.43 8.13
CA PRO A 141 8.64 13.20 7.31
C PRO A 141 7.19 13.08 7.83
N PRO A 142 6.26 13.89 7.30
CA PRO A 142 4.84 13.68 7.56
C PRO A 142 4.42 12.34 6.96
N THR A 143 4.37 11.30 7.80
CA THR A 143 4.04 9.93 7.40
C THR A 143 2.55 9.65 7.43
N TRP A 144 1.76 10.40 8.19
CA TRP A 144 0.30 10.23 8.20
C TRP A 144 -0.32 10.81 6.93
N ARG A 145 -1.37 10.15 6.44
CA ARG A 145 -2.19 10.60 5.32
C ARG A 145 -3.63 10.54 5.73
N ASP A 146 -4.33 11.69 5.70
CA ASP A 146 -5.76 11.72 5.96
C ASP A 146 -6.50 10.79 4.98
N PHE A 147 -7.44 9.99 5.48
CA PHE A 147 -8.11 8.98 4.67
C PHE A 147 -9.06 9.54 3.62
N ARG A 148 -9.46 10.81 3.76
CA ARG A 148 -10.38 11.48 2.84
C ARG A 148 -9.64 12.48 1.95
N THR A 149 -8.82 13.35 2.53
CA THR A 149 -8.14 14.44 1.79
C THR A 149 -6.78 14.03 1.25
N LEU A 150 -6.19 12.94 1.76
CA LEU A 150 -4.83 12.46 1.43
C LEU A 150 -3.72 13.44 1.84
N GLU A 151 -4.06 14.44 2.65
CA GLU A 151 -3.12 15.44 3.14
C GLU A 151 -2.09 14.84 4.08
N ALA A 152 -0.87 15.35 4.01
CA ALA A 152 0.28 14.85 4.75
C ALA A 152 0.37 15.51 6.14
N PHE A 153 0.49 14.70 7.18
CA PHE A 153 0.71 15.18 8.55
C PHE A 153 1.82 14.39 9.25
N HIS A 154 2.52 15.03 10.20
CA HIS A 154 3.27 14.28 11.20
C HIS A 154 2.30 13.58 12.16
N ASP A 155 2.76 12.54 12.84
CA ASP A 155 1.91 11.78 13.77
C ASP A 155 1.34 12.62 14.91
N THR A 156 2.08 13.62 15.39
CA THR A 156 1.61 14.55 16.44
C THR A 156 0.69 15.64 15.90
N CYS A 157 0.68 15.83 14.57
CA CYS A 157 -0.05 16.88 13.87
C CYS A 157 -1.38 16.39 13.27
N ARG A 158 -1.93 15.29 13.79
CA ARG A 158 -3.15 14.67 13.27
C ARG A 158 -4.46 15.30 13.76
N GLN A 159 -4.45 15.95 14.94
CA GLN A 159 -5.64 16.40 15.70
C GLN A 159 -5.97 17.88 15.58
#